data_AF-A0A7Y5BLI9-F1
#
_entry.id   AF-A0A7Y5BLI9-F1
#
_cell.length_a   1.000
_cell.length_b   1.000
_cell.length_c   1.000
_cell.angle_alpha   90.00
_cell.angle_beta   90.00
_cell.angle_gamma   90.00
#
_symmetry.space_group_name_H-M   'P 1'
#
loop_
_entity.id
_entity.type
_entity.pdbx_description
1 polymer ?
#
loop_
_entity_poly.entity_id
_entity_poly.type
_entity_poly.pdbx_seq_one_letter_code
_entity_poly.pdbx_strand_id
1 'polypeptide(L)'
;MQYDIALKTLLENSKFVFFKEILGVTITEAEILEELPQETVSVKRTDYPVLVKDGKGKEEIYLVEFQTEWSEEKILDMLEYKARYMRKFHKPVHSVYVLLNSNKNSTNEYSDEEVKFQFQLVKIWELEAEKYLNLDESLLPLIPLFRNGLNYVKEIERKLYESRNKNHLDMLTIFGLLLGLRNKEAVGEFFRRRKDIMIQSPMYDMILEEGIEKGKLEGKLEGKLEGKLDDARKMIAKGSDLEFVFEITGLTMEDLRREGIVD
;
A
#
# COMPACT_ATOMS: atom_id res chain seq x y z
N MET A 1 5.45 1.92 0.59
CA MET A 1 5.54 3.05 -0.37
C MET A 1 4.26 3.27 -1.17
N GLN A 2 3.69 2.29 -1.90
CA GLN A 2 2.53 2.56 -2.77
C GLN A 2 1.23 2.86 -2.01
N TYR A 3 1.06 2.32 -0.79
CA TYR A 3 -0.16 2.50 0.02
C TYR A 3 -0.05 3.59 1.09
N ASP A 4 1.15 4.05 1.39
CA ASP A 4 1.46 4.94 2.53
C ASP A 4 0.74 6.30 2.37
N ILE A 5 0.76 6.86 1.15
CA ILE A 5 0.04 8.11 0.83
C ILE A 5 -1.47 7.92 0.98
N ALA A 6 -2.02 6.80 0.47
CA ALA A 6 -3.44 6.52 0.54
C ALA A 6 -3.94 6.38 1.98
N LEU A 7 -3.17 5.69 2.84
CA LEU A 7 -3.50 5.50 4.25
C LEU A 7 -3.34 6.79 5.06
N LYS A 8 -2.33 7.62 4.73
CA LYS A 8 -2.19 8.95 5.30
C LYS A 8 -3.39 9.84 4.98
N THR A 9 -3.76 9.96 3.70
CA THR A 9 -4.94 10.72 3.27
C THR A 9 -6.22 10.20 3.93
N LEU A 10 -6.35 8.88 4.10
CA LEU A 10 -7.47 8.28 4.82
C LEU A 10 -7.50 8.74 6.29
N LEU A 11 -6.37 8.69 7.00
CA LEU A 11 -6.30 9.14 8.39
C LEU A 11 -6.62 10.62 8.55
N GLU A 12 -6.18 11.48 7.65
CA GLU A 12 -6.51 12.92 7.71
C GLU A 12 -8.02 13.16 7.73
N ASN A 13 -8.74 12.35 6.95
CA ASN A 13 -10.19 12.38 6.81
C ASN A 13 -10.95 11.62 7.91
N SER A 14 -10.31 10.65 8.58
CA SER A 14 -10.96 9.74 9.54
C SER A 14 -10.39 9.80 10.96
N LYS A 15 -9.40 10.66 11.24
CA LYS A 15 -8.58 10.64 12.48
C LYS A 15 -9.37 10.49 13.77
N PHE A 16 -10.45 11.23 13.98
CA PHE A 16 -11.24 11.12 15.20
C PHE A 16 -11.88 9.74 15.37
N VAL A 17 -12.46 9.21 14.30
CA VAL A 17 -13.12 7.90 14.30
C VAL A 17 -12.08 6.78 14.34
N PHE A 18 -10.97 6.90 13.60
CA PHE A 18 -9.87 5.96 13.64
C PHE A 18 -9.28 5.82 15.06
N PHE A 19 -8.99 6.94 15.72
CA PHE A 19 -8.48 6.93 17.09
C PHE A 19 -9.45 6.26 18.05
N LYS A 20 -10.74 6.59 17.96
CA LYS A 20 -11.75 6.05 18.86
C LYS A 20 -12.01 4.56 18.62
N GLU A 21 -12.22 4.17 17.37
CA GLU A 21 -12.80 2.87 17.01
C GLU A 21 -11.75 1.82 16.65
N ILE A 22 -10.53 2.24 16.30
CA ILE A 22 -9.40 1.34 16.01
C ILE A 22 -8.33 1.41 17.09
N LEU A 23 -8.00 2.61 17.60
CA LEU A 23 -6.99 2.74 18.67
C LEU A 23 -7.57 2.66 20.09
N GLY A 24 -8.88 2.81 20.26
CA GLY A 24 -9.54 2.83 21.57
C GLY A 24 -9.32 4.12 22.36
N VAL A 25 -8.94 5.22 21.68
CA VAL A 25 -8.59 6.51 22.30
C VAL A 25 -9.56 7.58 21.84
N THR A 26 -10.23 8.25 22.78
CA THR A 26 -11.10 9.38 22.45
C THR A 26 -10.30 10.69 22.49
N ILE A 27 -10.28 11.38 21.35
CA ILE A 27 -9.57 12.66 21.18
C ILE A 27 -10.55 13.75 20.74
N THR A 28 -10.27 15.00 21.09
CA THR A 28 -11.07 16.18 20.74
C THR A 28 -10.36 17.10 19.75
N GLU A 29 -9.02 17.11 19.76
CA GLU A 29 -8.20 17.85 18.81
C GLU A 29 -7.11 16.92 18.26
N ALA A 30 -6.71 17.15 17.01
CA ALA A 30 -5.69 16.37 16.32
C ALA A 30 -4.98 17.24 15.28
N GLU A 31 -3.68 17.46 15.46
CA GLU A 31 -2.81 18.26 14.60
C GLU A 31 -1.63 17.39 14.13
N ILE A 32 -1.39 17.35 12.83
CA ILE A 32 -0.25 16.63 12.27
C ILE A 32 1.00 17.45 12.52
N LEU A 33 2.02 16.82 13.09
CA LEU A 33 3.28 17.48 13.38
C LEU A 33 4.17 17.47 12.14
N GLU A 34 4.33 18.64 11.51
CA GLU A 34 5.32 18.82 10.44
C GLU A 34 6.75 18.58 10.98
N GLU A 35 7.60 18.01 10.12
CA GLU A 35 8.84 17.30 10.49
C GLU A 35 9.85 18.06 11.38
N LEU A 36 10.75 17.29 11.99
CA LEU A 36 12.02 17.79 12.53
C LEU A 36 12.92 18.32 11.39
N PRO A 37 13.60 19.47 11.54
CA PRO A 37 14.59 19.91 10.56
C PRO A 37 15.70 18.86 10.38
N GLN A 38 16.10 18.65 9.13
CA GLN A 38 17.03 17.63 8.68
C GLN A 38 18.44 17.83 9.28
N GLU A 39 18.95 16.85 10.01
CA GLU A 39 20.39 16.77 10.34
C GLU A 39 21.10 15.58 9.66
N THR A 40 20.38 14.70 8.96
CA THR A 40 20.98 13.53 8.28
C THR A 40 20.24 13.18 6.99
N VAL A 41 20.99 12.78 5.97
CA VAL A 41 20.54 12.49 4.58
C VAL A 41 19.69 11.19 4.48
N SER A 42 19.43 10.51 5.60
CA SER A 42 18.61 9.30 5.64
C SER A 42 17.12 9.65 5.62
N VAL A 43 16.50 9.48 4.46
CA VAL A 43 15.07 9.72 4.18
C VAL A 43 14.21 8.58 4.75
N LYS A 44 14.29 8.35 6.06
CA LYS A 44 13.29 7.53 6.75
C LYS A 44 12.35 8.50 7.48
N ARG A 45 11.05 8.32 7.31
CA ARG A 45 9.97 9.13 7.90
C ARG A 45 8.96 8.21 8.55
N THR A 46 8.33 8.65 9.64
CA THR A 46 7.11 8.01 10.14
C THR A 46 5.92 8.47 9.31
N ASP A 47 4.98 7.56 9.06
CA ASP A 47 3.86 7.84 8.15
C ASP A 47 2.94 8.95 8.67
N TYR A 48 2.63 8.92 9.98
CA TYR A 48 1.63 9.81 10.57
C TYR A 48 1.92 10.22 12.03
N PRO A 49 2.77 11.24 12.25
CA PRO A 49 2.98 11.83 13.56
C PRO A 49 1.89 12.85 13.88
N VAL A 50 1.10 12.61 14.92
CA VAL A 50 -0.04 13.48 15.29
C VAL A 50 0.00 13.84 16.75
N LEU A 51 -0.09 15.14 17.04
CA LEU A 51 -0.38 15.69 18.35
C LEU A 51 -1.89 15.65 18.57
N VAL A 52 -2.33 14.94 19.61
CA VAL A 52 -3.73 14.83 19.97
C VAL A 52 -3.98 15.42 21.34
N LYS A 53 -5.22 15.83 21.56
CA LYS A 53 -5.70 16.28 22.87
C LYS A 53 -6.93 15.48 23.27
N ASP A 54 -6.95 15.01 24.51
CA ASP A 54 -8.12 14.32 25.06
C ASP A 54 -9.17 15.31 25.60
N GLY A 55 -10.33 14.80 26.02
CA GLY A 55 -11.40 15.60 26.60
C GLY A 55 -11.06 16.28 27.95
N LYS A 56 -9.89 15.97 28.54
CA LYS A 56 -9.36 16.62 29.76
C LYS A 56 -8.28 17.65 29.44
N GLY A 57 -7.98 17.86 28.16
CA GLY A 57 -6.95 18.79 27.71
C GLY A 57 -5.52 18.25 27.78
N LYS A 58 -5.34 16.94 28.03
CA LYS A 58 -4.02 16.32 28.03
C LYS A 58 -3.54 16.15 26.59
N GLU A 59 -2.33 16.63 26.34
CA GLU A 59 -1.68 16.55 25.03
C GLU A 59 -0.72 15.36 24.95
N GLU A 60 -0.87 14.54 23.92
CA GLU A 60 -0.06 13.35 23.67
C GLU A 60 0.26 13.22 22.19
N ILE A 61 1.36 12.57 21.85
CA ILE A 61 1.77 12.36 20.46
C ILE A 61 1.57 10.89 20.12
N TYR A 62 1.00 10.60 18.96
CA TYR A 62 0.92 9.26 18.40
C TYR A 62 1.74 9.21 17.12
N LEU A 63 2.63 8.23 17.04
CA LEU A 63 3.38 7.88 15.83
C LEU A 63 2.70 6.65 15.24
N VAL A 64 1.83 6.87 14.25
CA VAL A 64 1.10 5.78 13.58
C VAL A 64 1.86 5.40 12.31
N GLU A 65 2.28 4.15 12.25
CA GLU A 65 3.06 3.57 11.16
C GLU A 65 2.24 2.48 10.47
N PHE A 66 2.04 2.60 9.16
CA PHE A 66 1.32 1.58 8.37
C PHE A 66 2.32 0.69 7.66
N GLN A 67 2.19 -0.61 7.88
CA GLN A 67 3.06 -1.57 7.23
C GLN A 67 2.22 -2.64 6.55
N THR A 68 2.52 -2.89 5.28
CA THR A 68 1.86 -3.97 4.54
C THR A 68 2.29 -5.32 5.12
N GLU A 69 3.60 -5.48 5.33
CA GLU A 69 4.23 -6.69 5.86
C GLU A 69 4.90 -6.43 7.21
N TRP A 70 5.12 -7.49 7.96
CA TRP A 70 5.83 -7.42 9.23
C TRP A 70 7.33 -7.14 9.01
N SER A 71 7.88 -6.16 9.73
CA SER A 71 9.31 -5.83 9.66
C SER A 71 9.83 -5.37 11.02
N GLU A 72 10.81 -6.10 11.55
CA GLU A 72 11.50 -5.71 12.79
C GLU A 72 12.38 -4.47 12.61
N GLU A 73 12.96 -4.27 11.41
CA GLU A 73 13.69 -3.04 11.09
C GLU A 73 12.81 -1.81 11.26
N LYS A 74 11.52 -1.91 10.87
CA LYS A 74 10.56 -0.83 11.05
C LYS A 74 10.22 -0.54 12.51
N ILE A 75 10.30 -1.54 13.38
CA ILE A 75 10.11 -1.34 14.83
C ILE A 75 11.28 -0.53 15.40
N LEU A 76 12.51 -0.79 14.94
CA LEU A 76 13.68 0.01 15.32
C LEU A 76 13.58 1.46 14.81
N ASP A 77 13.14 1.66 13.56
CA ASP A 77 12.86 3.01 13.03
C ASP A 77 11.83 3.74 13.94
N MET A 78 10.75 3.06 14.38
CA MET A 78 9.75 3.63 15.28
C MET A 78 10.31 3.99 16.67
N LEU A 79 11.19 3.16 17.23
CA LEU A 79 11.85 3.43 18.50
C LEU A 79 12.72 4.70 18.39
N GLU A 80 13.46 4.85 17.28
CA GLU A 80 14.25 6.04 17.01
C GLU A 80 13.36 7.30 16.96
N TYR A 81 12.25 7.27 16.22
CA TYR A 81 11.33 8.41 16.16
C TYR A 81 10.71 8.72 17.50
N LYS A 82 10.30 7.71 18.27
CA LYS A 82 9.76 7.92 19.61
C LYS A 82 10.72 8.72 20.47
N ALA A 83 12.01 8.34 20.50
CA ALA A 83 13.02 9.06 21.25
C ALA A 83 13.19 10.52 20.77
N ARG A 84 13.20 10.75 19.44
CA ARG A 84 13.32 12.10 18.85
C ARG A 84 12.12 13.00 19.22
N TYR A 85 10.90 12.50 19.09
CA TYR A 85 9.68 13.26 19.42
C TYR A 85 9.58 13.52 20.92
N MET A 86 9.96 12.55 21.77
CA MET A 86 10.01 12.76 23.23
C MET A 86 10.95 13.91 23.59
N ARG A 87 12.15 13.95 22.98
CA ARG A 87 13.15 15.01 23.22
C ARG A 87 12.72 16.37 22.69
N LYS A 88 12.07 16.42 21.52
CA LYS A 88 11.66 17.70 20.90
C LYS A 88 10.48 18.32 21.66
N PHE A 89 9.43 17.54 21.89
CA PHE A 89 8.15 18.06 22.35
C PHE A 89 7.95 17.96 23.86
N HIS A 90 8.73 17.14 24.57
CA HIS A 90 8.59 16.92 26.02
C HIS A 90 7.16 16.49 26.40
N LYS A 91 6.54 15.66 25.55
CA LYS A 91 5.18 15.11 25.73
C LYS A 91 5.21 13.58 25.72
N PRO A 92 4.20 12.89 26.29
CA PRO A 92 4.04 11.45 26.10
C PRO A 92 3.94 11.10 24.62
N VAL A 93 4.71 10.11 24.18
CA VAL A 93 4.72 9.63 22.79
C VAL A 93 4.35 8.15 22.75
N HIS A 94 3.29 7.83 22.02
CA HIS A 94 2.76 6.49 21.80
C HIS A 94 3.13 6.02 20.40
N SER A 95 3.53 4.76 20.29
CA SER A 95 3.94 4.13 19.04
C SER A 95 2.85 3.14 18.63
N VAL A 96 2.30 3.30 17.43
CA VAL A 96 1.23 2.46 16.89
C VAL A 96 1.70 1.85 15.57
N TYR A 97 1.76 0.52 15.53
CA TYR A 97 2.12 -0.25 14.34
C TYR A 97 0.83 -0.85 13.76
N VAL A 98 0.40 -0.38 12.59
CA VAL A 98 -0.79 -0.88 11.88
C VAL A 98 -0.34 -1.84 10.80
N LEU A 99 -0.54 -3.14 11.02
CA LEU A 99 -0.16 -4.18 10.07
C LEU A 99 -1.38 -4.55 9.21
N LEU A 100 -1.19 -4.57 7.89
CA LEU A 100 -2.29 -4.81 6.93
C LEU A 100 -2.44 -6.29 6.56
N ASN A 101 -1.33 -7.00 6.31
CA ASN A 101 -1.36 -8.44 6.00
C ASN A 101 -1.09 -9.30 7.22
N SER A 102 -1.75 -10.45 7.26
CA SER A 102 -1.62 -11.38 8.37
C SER A 102 -0.21 -11.94 8.48
N ASN A 103 0.37 -11.83 9.68
CA ASN A 103 1.66 -12.43 9.98
C ASN A 103 1.61 -13.16 11.33
N LYS A 104 2.00 -14.45 11.35
CA LYS A 104 1.95 -15.31 12.54
C LYS A 104 2.95 -14.92 13.63
N ASN A 105 4.03 -14.25 13.25
CA ASN A 105 5.12 -13.86 14.15
C ASN A 105 4.97 -12.42 14.66
N SER A 106 3.96 -11.68 14.18
CA SER A 106 3.72 -10.30 14.60
C SER A 106 3.38 -10.21 16.09
N THR A 107 4.16 -9.42 16.81
CA THR A 107 4.09 -9.19 18.26
C THR A 107 4.04 -7.69 18.56
N ASN A 108 3.61 -7.30 19.75
CA ASN A 108 3.52 -5.89 20.18
C ASN A 108 4.74 -5.42 20.99
N GLU A 109 5.83 -6.17 20.93
CA GLU A 109 7.03 -5.94 21.70
C GLU A 109 8.28 -6.30 20.87
N TYR A 110 9.29 -5.44 20.95
CA TYR A 110 10.67 -5.74 20.58
C TYR A 110 11.51 -5.84 21.85
N SER A 111 12.35 -6.86 21.94
CA SER A 111 13.27 -7.03 23.07
C SER A 111 14.60 -7.59 22.61
N ASP A 112 15.68 -6.98 23.08
CA ASP A 112 17.04 -7.50 23.01
C ASP A 112 17.69 -7.50 24.41
N GLU A 113 19.03 -7.53 24.49
CA GLU A 113 19.79 -7.54 25.74
C GLU A 113 19.65 -6.24 26.56
N GLU A 114 19.43 -5.09 25.91
CA GLU A 114 19.43 -3.75 26.54
C GLU A 114 18.09 -3.02 26.42
N VAL A 115 17.32 -3.32 25.38
CA VAL A 115 16.12 -2.61 25.00
C VAL A 115 14.91 -3.50 25.14
N LYS A 116 13.91 -2.99 25.86
CA LYS A 116 12.54 -3.52 25.82
C LYS A 116 11.60 -2.42 25.34
N PHE A 117 11.04 -2.59 24.15
CA PHE A 117 10.19 -1.59 23.51
C PHE A 117 8.80 -2.16 23.24
N GLN A 118 7.80 -1.62 23.94
CA GLN A 118 6.39 -1.95 23.75
C GLN A 118 5.70 -0.88 22.90
N PHE A 119 4.84 -1.34 22.00
CA PHE A 119 4.03 -0.50 21.12
C PHE A 119 2.63 -1.11 20.94
N GLN A 120 1.69 -0.32 20.42
CA GLN A 120 0.37 -0.82 20.09
C GLN A 120 0.42 -1.47 18.70
N LEU A 121 0.21 -2.79 18.62
CA LEU A 121 0.07 -3.49 17.35
C LEU A 121 -1.41 -3.60 16.97
N VAL A 122 -1.80 -2.99 15.85
CA VAL A 122 -3.14 -3.10 15.25
C VAL A 122 -3.09 -4.09 14.09
N LYS A 123 -3.72 -5.24 14.28
CA LYS A 123 -3.86 -6.28 13.25
C LYS A 123 -5.16 -6.07 12.48
N ILE A 124 -5.10 -5.36 11.36
CA ILE A 124 -6.29 -4.91 10.63
C ILE A 124 -7.20 -6.08 10.21
N TRP A 125 -6.63 -7.23 9.85
CA TRP A 125 -7.38 -8.44 9.46
C TRP A 125 -8.13 -9.13 10.61
N GLU A 126 -7.94 -8.71 11.86
CA GLU A 126 -8.65 -9.25 13.03
C GLU A 126 -9.91 -8.44 13.37
N LEU A 127 -10.05 -7.23 12.82
CA LEU A 127 -11.23 -6.39 13.00
C LEU A 127 -12.43 -6.99 12.23
N GLU A 128 -13.61 -7.04 12.83
CA GLU A 128 -14.81 -7.58 12.19
C GLU A 128 -15.48 -6.51 11.30
N ALA A 129 -15.53 -6.75 9.99
CA ALA A 129 -16.03 -5.79 9.00
C ALA A 129 -17.41 -5.21 9.33
N GLU A 130 -18.35 -6.06 9.77
CA GLU A 130 -19.73 -5.70 10.05
C GLU A 130 -19.87 -4.54 11.05
N LYS A 131 -18.96 -4.47 12.05
CA LYS A 131 -18.99 -3.43 13.10
C LYS A 131 -18.74 -2.02 12.56
N TYR A 132 -18.06 -1.91 11.42
CA TYR A 132 -17.58 -0.64 10.89
C TYR A 132 -18.39 -0.14 9.68
N LEU A 133 -19.23 -0.99 9.08
CA LEU A 133 -19.99 -0.65 7.85
C LEU A 133 -20.93 0.54 7.98
N ASN A 134 -21.49 0.76 9.16
CA ASN A 134 -22.48 1.81 9.43
C ASN A 134 -21.98 2.82 10.46
N LEU A 135 -20.71 2.74 10.83
CA LEU A 135 -20.13 3.55 11.90
C LEU A 135 -19.76 4.94 11.39
N ASP A 136 -18.90 4.99 10.38
CA ASP A 136 -18.52 6.22 9.69
C ASP A 136 -18.05 5.89 8.27
N GLU A 137 -18.48 6.70 7.31
CA GLU A 137 -18.16 6.51 5.90
C GLU A 137 -16.64 6.57 5.63
N SER A 138 -15.91 7.39 6.39
CA SER A 138 -14.47 7.60 6.22
C SER A 138 -13.63 6.35 6.52
N LEU A 139 -14.19 5.35 7.21
CA LEU A 139 -13.54 4.07 7.47
C LEU A 139 -13.86 2.99 6.43
N LEU A 140 -14.88 3.19 5.59
CA LEU A 140 -15.29 2.19 4.59
C LEU A 140 -14.13 1.73 3.68
N PRO A 141 -13.18 2.60 3.26
CA PRO A 141 -12.06 2.16 2.43
C PRO A 141 -11.16 1.09 3.09
N LEU A 142 -11.11 1.01 4.44
CA LEU A 142 -10.31 -0.01 5.14
C LEU A 142 -10.99 -1.37 5.23
N ILE A 143 -12.32 -1.41 5.12
CA ILE A 143 -13.11 -2.62 5.39
C ILE A 143 -12.69 -3.83 4.55
N PRO A 144 -12.26 -3.72 3.28
CA PRO A 144 -11.74 -4.88 2.54
C PRO A 144 -10.62 -5.64 3.25
N LEU A 145 -9.82 -4.96 4.07
CA LEU A 145 -8.72 -5.55 4.82
C LEU A 145 -9.19 -6.27 6.10
N PHE A 146 -10.39 -5.98 6.58
CA PHE A 146 -10.95 -6.51 7.82
C PHE A 146 -11.39 -7.98 7.63
N ARG A 147 -11.62 -8.68 8.74
CA ARG A 147 -12.23 -10.02 8.70
C ARG A 147 -13.61 -9.93 8.06
N ASN A 148 -13.86 -10.83 7.11
CA ASN A 148 -15.09 -10.87 6.30
C ASN A 148 -15.34 -9.61 5.45
N GLY A 149 -14.34 -8.73 5.30
CA GLY A 149 -14.47 -7.46 4.57
C GLY A 149 -14.88 -7.59 3.11
N LEU A 150 -14.40 -8.63 2.43
CA LEU A 150 -14.69 -8.87 1.02
C LEU A 150 -16.18 -9.13 0.74
N ASN A 151 -16.95 -9.56 1.74
CA ASN A 151 -18.39 -9.79 1.60
C ASN A 151 -19.17 -8.49 1.34
N TYR A 152 -18.59 -7.34 1.71
CA TYR A 152 -19.27 -6.04 1.69
C TYR A 152 -18.80 -5.12 0.56
N VAL A 153 -17.96 -5.60 -0.36
CA VAL A 153 -17.37 -4.79 -1.45
C VAL A 153 -18.44 -4.00 -2.22
N LYS A 154 -19.51 -4.66 -2.68
CA LYS A 154 -20.59 -4.01 -3.44
C LYS A 154 -21.38 -2.99 -2.60
N GLU A 155 -21.56 -3.26 -1.31
CA GLU A 155 -22.26 -2.35 -0.41
C GLU A 155 -21.43 -1.09 -0.15
N ILE A 156 -20.13 -1.25 0.08
CA ILE A 156 -19.18 -0.16 0.28
C ILE A 156 -19.10 0.71 -0.97
N GLU A 157 -18.96 0.10 -2.16
CA GLU A 157 -18.97 0.83 -3.43
C GLU A 157 -20.21 1.71 -3.52
N ARG A 158 -21.41 1.14 -3.33
CA ARG A 158 -22.67 1.89 -3.38
C ARG A 158 -22.70 3.04 -2.36
N LYS A 159 -22.31 2.78 -1.11
CA LYS A 159 -22.26 3.81 -0.05
C LYS A 159 -21.35 4.97 -0.40
N LEU A 160 -20.16 4.68 -0.93
CA LEU A 160 -19.20 5.70 -1.35
C LEU A 160 -19.68 6.46 -2.59
N TYR A 161 -20.38 5.81 -3.52
CA TYR A 161 -20.98 6.47 -4.68
C TYR A 161 -22.14 7.42 -4.34
N GLU A 162 -23.01 7.00 -3.42
CA GLU A 162 -24.18 7.77 -2.98
C GLU A 162 -23.83 8.82 -1.91
N SER A 163 -22.56 8.88 -1.52
CA SER A 163 -22.05 9.77 -0.49
C SER A 163 -22.21 11.24 -0.87
N ARG A 164 -22.52 12.06 0.15
CA ARG A 164 -22.47 13.52 0.07
C ARG A 164 -21.13 14.10 0.54
N ASN A 165 -20.19 13.24 0.96
CA ASN A 165 -18.87 13.63 1.36
C ASN A 165 -18.09 14.14 0.14
N LYS A 166 -17.48 15.33 0.27
CA LYS A 166 -16.68 15.93 -0.80
C LYS A 166 -15.51 15.03 -1.20
N ASN A 167 -15.00 14.24 -0.26
CA ASN A 167 -13.83 13.38 -0.45
C ASN A 167 -14.19 11.96 -0.93
N HIS A 168 -15.45 11.70 -1.31
CA HIS A 168 -15.90 10.36 -1.72
C HIS A 168 -15.12 9.76 -2.91
N LEU A 169 -14.60 10.58 -3.84
CA LEU A 169 -13.77 10.12 -4.97
C LEU A 169 -12.40 9.64 -4.49
N ASP A 170 -11.79 10.34 -3.53
CA ASP A 170 -10.54 9.93 -2.91
C ASP A 170 -10.76 8.64 -2.12
N MET A 171 -11.87 8.55 -1.37
CA MET A 171 -12.26 7.33 -0.65
C MET A 171 -12.48 6.15 -1.59
N LEU A 172 -13.15 6.33 -2.73
CA LEU A 172 -13.31 5.30 -3.76
C LEU A 172 -11.95 4.86 -4.34
N THR A 173 -11.02 5.79 -4.50
CA THR A 173 -9.67 5.50 -5.01
C THR A 173 -8.87 4.70 -3.97
N ILE A 174 -8.87 5.14 -2.71
CA ILE A 174 -8.23 4.42 -1.60
C ILE A 174 -8.86 3.03 -1.42
N PHE A 175 -10.20 2.93 -1.49
CA PHE A 175 -10.92 1.65 -1.43
C PHE A 175 -10.45 0.68 -2.52
N GLY A 176 -10.34 1.15 -3.78
CA GLY A 176 -9.84 0.33 -4.88
C GLY A 176 -8.40 -0.17 -4.65
N LEU A 177 -7.53 0.70 -4.13
CA LEU A 177 -6.14 0.35 -3.79
C LEU A 177 -6.08 -0.73 -2.70
N LEU A 178 -6.83 -0.55 -1.60
CA LEU A 178 -6.83 -1.49 -0.47
C LEU A 178 -7.57 -2.80 -0.80
N LEU A 179 -8.61 -2.75 -1.63
CA LEU A 179 -9.24 -3.94 -2.19
C LEU A 179 -8.22 -4.74 -2.99
N GLY A 180 -7.37 -4.08 -3.79
CA GLY A 180 -6.34 -4.74 -4.60
C GLY A 180 -5.21 -5.35 -3.79
N LEU A 181 -4.89 -4.72 -2.66
CA LEU A 181 -3.99 -5.31 -1.68
C LEU A 181 -4.55 -6.65 -1.15
N ARG A 182 -5.87 -6.73 -0.93
CA ARG A 182 -6.51 -7.95 -0.38
C ARG A 182 -6.81 -9.01 -1.43
N ASN A 183 -7.32 -8.62 -2.59
CA ASN A 183 -7.83 -9.52 -3.62
C ASN A 183 -7.74 -8.86 -5.01
N LYS A 184 -6.81 -9.36 -5.83
CA LYS A 184 -6.54 -8.80 -7.16
C LYS A 184 -7.72 -9.01 -8.12
N GLU A 185 -8.43 -10.12 -8.01
CA GLU A 185 -9.57 -10.45 -8.87
C GLU A 185 -10.76 -9.51 -8.62
N ALA A 186 -11.04 -9.21 -7.35
CA ALA A 186 -12.12 -8.32 -6.92
C ALA A 186 -11.91 -6.89 -7.44
N VAL A 187 -10.65 -6.46 -7.55
CA VAL A 187 -10.31 -5.17 -8.17
C VAL A 187 -10.69 -5.11 -9.64
N GLY A 188 -10.50 -6.21 -10.39
CA GLY A 188 -10.93 -6.25 -11.79
C GLY A 188 -12.43 -6.05 -11.94
N GLU A 189 -13.23 -6.65 -11.06
CA GLU A 189 -14.68 -6.40 -11.03
C GLU A 189 -15.06 -4.97 -10.61
N PHE A 190 -14.39 -4.43 -9.59
CA PHE A 190 -14.56 -3.05 -9.15
C PHE A 190 -14.31 -2.08 -10.31
N PHE A 191 -13.17 -2.19 -11.00
CA PHE A 191 -12.84 -1.32 -12.12
C PHE A 191 -13.79 -1.48 -13.31
N ARG A 192 -14.25 -2.70 -13.61
CA ARG A 192 -15.28 -2.90 -14.66
C ARG A 192 -16.54 -2.08 -14.37
N ARG A 193 -17.05 -2.13 -13.12
CA ARG A 193 -18.21 -1.34 -12.71
C ARG A 193 -17.93 0.17 -12.74
N ARG A 194 -16.73 0.60 -12.32
CA ARG A 194 -16.32 2.02 -12.40
C ARG A 194 -16.23 2.51 -13.85
N LYS A 195 -15.70 1.69 -14.74
CA LYS A 195 -15.52 2.02 -16.16
C LYS A 195 -16.85 2.37 -16.83
N ASP A 196 -17.91 1.61 -16.57
CA ASP A 196 -19.23 1.88 -17.15
C ASP A 196 -19.76 3.28 -16.75
N ILE A 197 -19.34 3.79 -15.60
CA ILE A 197 -19.66 5.14 -15.11
C ILE A 197 -18.67 6.19 -15.64
N MET A 198 -17.38 5.85 -15.73
CA MET A 198 -16.29 6.78 -16.06
C MET A 198 -16.00 6.94 -17.56
N ILE A 199 -16.59 6.11 -18.43
CA ILE A 199 -16.33 6.08 -19.88
C ILE A 199 -16.50 7.45 -20.57
N GLN A 200 -17.25 8.38 -20.00
CA GLN A 200 -17.43 9.73 -20.55
C GLN A 200 -16.42 10.77 -20.01
N SER A 201 -15.47 10.36 -19.18
CA SER A 201 -14.45 11.24 -18.63
C SER A 201 -13.21 11.30 -19.53
N PRO A 202 -12.68 12.50 -19.87
CA PRO A 202 -11.41 12.63 -20.58
C PRO A 202 -10.23 11.95 -19.87
N MET A 203 -10.32 11.80 -18.55
CA MET A 203 -9.31 11.11 -17.74
C MET A 203 -9.25 9.61 -18.07
N TYR A 204 -10.38 9.00 -18.42
CA TYR A 204 -10.41 7.60 -18.81
C TYR A 204 -9.68 7.38 -20.14
N ASP A 205 -9.86 8.29 -21.10
CA ASP A 205 -9.15 8.23 -22.39
C ASP A 205 -7.64 8.32 -22.20
N MET A 206 -7.17 9.23 -21.34
CA MET A 206 -5.73 9.35 -21.00
C MET A 206 -5.17 8.05 -20.40
N ILE A 207 -5.86 7.45 -19.42
CA ILE A 207 -5.42 6.19 -18.80
C ILE A 207 -5.41 5.05 -19.84
N LEU A 208 -6.42 5.01 -20.72
CA LEU A 208 -6.51 4.00 -21.78
C LEU A 208 -5.39 4.17 -22.81
N GLU A 209 -5.08 5.40 -23.21
CA GLU A 209 -3.99 5.71 -24.14
C GLU A 209 -2.63 5.28 -23.57
N GLU A 210 -2.33 5.62 -22.31
CA GLU A 210 -1.10 5.20 -21.63
C GLU A 210 -1.01 3.67 -21.55
N GLY A 211 -2.11 2.99 -21.21
CA GLY A 211 -2.18 1.53 -21.19
C GLY A 211 -1.94 0.89 -22.55
N ILE A 212 -2.49 1.47 -23.62
CA ILE A 212 -2.27 1.01 -25.00
C ILE A 212 -0.82 1.25 -25.43
N GLU A 213 -0.24 2.39 -25.08
CA GLU A 213 1.16 2.71 -25.42
C GLU A 213 2.12 1.74 -24.74
N LYS A 214 1.92 1.50 -23.44
CA LYS A 214 2.70 0.51 -22.69
C LYS A 214 2.56 -0.90 -23.27
N GLY A 215 1.33 -1.34 -23.57
CA GLY A 215 1.08 -2.65 -24.17
C GLY A 215 1.71 -2.79 -25.57
N LYS A 216 1.70 -1.74 -26.39
CA LYS A 216 2.40 -1.73 -27.69
C LYS A 216 3.92 -1.83 -27.51
N LEU A 217 4.48 -1.15 -26.50
CA LEU A 217 5.92 -1.20 -26.22
C LEU A 217 6.34 -2.59 -25.75
N GLU A 218 5.62 -3.16 -24.79
CA GLU A 218 5.85 -4.52 -24.28
C GLU A 218 5.73 -5.54 -25.41
N GLY A 219 4.63 -5.54 -26.18
CA GLY A 219 4.44 -6.47 -27.29
C GLY A 219 5.47 -6.32 -28.41
N LYS A 220 6.01 -5.12 -28.65
CA LYS A 220 7.10 -4.90 -29.61
C LYS A 220 8.43 -5.47 -29.10
N LEU A 221 8.69 -5.39 -27.81
CA LEU A 221 9.90 -5.97 -27.21
C LEU A 221 9.82 -7.49 -27.20
N GLU A 222 8.68 -8.05 -26.78
CA GLU A 222 8.40 -9.48 -26.82
C GLU A 222 8.51 -10.03 -28.24
N GLY A 223 7.82 -9.43 -29.22
CA GLY A 223 7.87 -9.87 -30.61
C GLY A 223 9.27 -9.77 -31.25
N LYS A 224 10.09 -8.80 -30.84
CA LYS A 224 11.51 -8.73 -31.26
C LYS A 224 12.33 -9.87 -30.67
N LEU A 225 12.12 -10.20 -29.40
CA LEU A 225 12.82 -11.30 -28.73
C LEU A 225 12.40 -12.64 -29.34
N GLU A 226 11.09 -12.87 -29.52
CA GLU A 226 10.55 -14.06 -30.20
C GLU A 226 11.11 -14.21 -31.61
N GLY A 227 11.16 -13.12 -32.39
CA GLY A 227 11.74 -13.13 -33.74
C GLY A 227 13.23 -13.54 -33.73
N LYS A 228 14.02 -13.00 -32.78
CA LYS A 228 15.42 -13.39 -32.61
C LYS A 228 15.57 -14.87 -32.23
N LEU A 229 14.71 -15.37 -31.35
CA LEU A 229 14.72 -16.78 -30.93
C LEU A 229 14.32 -17.72 -32.07
N ASP A 230 13.34 -17.33 -32.89
CA ASP A 230 12.93 -18.10 -34.08
C ASP A 230 14.03 -18.12 -35.14
N ASP A 231 14.71 -16.99 -35.38
CA ASP A 231 15.86 -16.91 -36.27
C ASP A 231 17.02 -17.77 -35.75
N ALA A 232 17.33 -17.73 -34.46
CA ALA A 232 18.34 -18.59 -33.83
C ALA A 232 18.02 -20.07 -34.03
N ARG A 233 16.77 -20.49 -33.79
CA ARG A 233 16.32 -21.87 -34.05
C ARG A 233 16.54 -22.29 -35.50
N LYS A 234 16.19 -21.43 -36.46
CA LYS A 234 16.37 -21.72 -37.90
C LYS A 234 17.84 -21.78 -38.31
N MET A 235 18.69 -20.93 -37.74
CA MET A 235 20.14 -20.94 -38.00
C MET A 235 20.78 -22.23 -37.49
N ILE A 236 20.50 -22.61 -36.25
CA ILE A 236 20.98 -23.87 -35.65
C ILE A 236 20.50 -25.07 -36.46
N ALA A 237 19.21 -25.11 -36.83
CA ALA A 237 18.66 -26.18 -37.66
C ALA A 237 19.30 -26.29 -39.05
N LYS A 238 19.86 -25.20 -39.58
CA LYS A 238 20.62 -25.16 -40.84
C LYS A 238 22.13 -25.42 -40.66
N GLY A 239 22.58 -25.69 -39.44
CA GLY A 239 23.96 -26.05 -39.13
C GLY A 239 24.88 -24.86 -38.83
N SER A 240 24.36 -23.67 -38.56
CA SER A 240 25.17 -22.56 -38.04
C SER A 240 25.70 -22.88 -36.64
N ASP A 241 26.95 -22.52 -36.36
CA ASP A 241 27.52 -22.60 -35.00
C ASP A 241 26.95 -21.53 -34.06
N LEU A 242 27.14 -21.74 -32.76
CA LEU A 242 26.58 -20.86 -31.72
C LEU A 242 27.22 -19.47 -31.70
N GLU A 243 28.50 -19.36 -32.05
CA GLU A 243 29.21 -18.07 -32.08
C GLU A 243 28.59 -17.15 -33.12
N PHE A 244 28.33 -17.69 -34.32
CA PHE A 244 27.61 -16.99 -35.38
C PHE A 244 26.18 -16.61 -34.98
N VAL A 245 25.45 -17.50 -34.29
CA VAL A 245 24.09 -17.20 -33.81
C VAL A 245 24.09 -16.06 -32.80
N PHE A 246 25.03 -16.05 -31.85
CA PHE A 246 25.15 -14.98 -30.87
C PHE A 246 25.51 -13.64 -31.52
N GLU A 247 26.43 -13.64 -32.50
CA GLU A 247 26.81 -12.42 -33.22
C GLU A 247 25.62 -11.80 -33.97
N ILE A 248 24.82 -12.61 -34.66
CA ILE A 248 23.70 -12.11 -35.49
C ILE A 248 22.49 -11.72 -34.64
N THR A 249 22.12 -12.56 -33.68
CA THR A 249 20.88 -12.35 -32.90
C THR A 249 21.09 -11.48 -31.67
N GLY A 250 22.33 -11.39 -31.18
CA GLY A 250 22.66 -10.76 -29.89
C GLY A 250 22.07 -11.49 -28.69
N LEU A 251 21.65 -12.75 -28.86
CA LEU A 251 21.20 -13.61 -27.77
C LEU A 251 22.40 -14.22 -27.04
N THR A 252 22.20 -14.60 -25.78
CA THR A 252 23.22 -15.29 -24.99
C THR A 252 22.94 -16.80 -24.90
N MET A 253 23.92 -17.58 -24.45
CA MET A 253 23.73 -19.01 -24.15
C MET A 253 22.61 -19.22 -23.11
N GLU A 254 22.49 -18.32 -22.13
CA GLU A 254 21.45 -18.40 -21.09
C GLU A 254 20.06 -18.18 -21.68
N ASP A 255 19.89 -17.24 -22.61
CA ASP A 255 18.62 -17.03 -23.31
C ASP A 255 18.19 -18.28 -24.09
N LEU A 256 19.11 -18.92 -24.82
CA LEU A 256 18.78 -20.13 -25.59
C LEU A 256 18.42 -21.32 -24.70
N ARG A 257 19.11 -21.49 -23.57
CA ARG A 257 18.82 -22.56 -22.59
C ARG A 257 17.48 -22.35 -21.90
N ARG A 258 17.19 -21.11 -21.48
CA ARG A 258 15.91 -20.76 -20.86
C ARG A 258 14.74 -21.15 -21.76
N GLU A 259 14.90 -20.97 -23.06
CA GLU A 259 13.88 -21.26 -24.07
C GLU A 259 13.96 -22.68 -24.67
N GLY A 260 14.80 -23.55 -24.11
CA GLY A 260 14.94 -24.95 -24.50
C GLY A 260 15.43 -25.17 -25.95
N ILE A 261 16.17 -24.22 -26.51
CA ILE A 261 16.70 -24.29 -27.88
C ILE A 261 17.99 -25.13 -27.93
N VAL A 262 18.74 -25.14 -26.83
CA VAL A 262 20.00 -25.85 -26.64
C VAL A 262 20.04 -26.44 -25.23
N ASP A 263 20.83 -27.50 -25.04
CA ASP A 263 21.03 -28.17 -23.75
C ASP A 263 21.82 -27.33 -22.72
#